data_AF-A0A7Z9H5W5-F1
#
_entry.id   AF-A0A7Z9H5W5-F1
#
_cell.length_a   1.000
_cell.length_b   1.000
_cell.length_c   1.000
_cell.angle_alpha   90.00
_cell.angle_beta   90.00
_cell.angle_gamma   90.00
#
_symmetry.space_group_name_H-M   'P 1'
#
loop_
_entity.id
_entity.type
_entity.pdbx_description
1 polymer ?
#
loop_
_entity_poly.entity_id
_entity_poly.type
_entity_poly.pdbx_seq_one_letter_code
_entity_poly.pdbx_strand_id
1 'polypeptide(L)'
;MTRNISGGRKTAFYLGTALMAIGLLLFLSTFFSAAMDWGGGFGRDSESQSRSMMFRAFGGMALIGVGAFIRGVGARGLAGSGVVLDPEQAEKDLEPFSRMAGGMVQDVLEEADIDLGGRSEKVVMIKCQACATLNEDGSRFCQECGKEL
;
A
#
# COMPACT_ATOMS: atom_id res chain seq x y z
N MET A 1 -0.59 -1.59 -19.61
CA MET A 1 -0.75 -0.13 -19.44
C MET A 1 -0.54 0.23 -17.98
N THR A 2 0.61 0.81 -17.65
CA THR A 2 0.89 1.31 -16.30
C THR A 2 0.15 2.64 -16.11
N ARG A 3 -1.03 2.59 -15.48
CA ARG A 3 -1.74 3.81 -15.08
C ARG A 3 -0.88 4.55 -14.05
N ASN A 4 -0.23 5.62 -14.51
CA ASN A 4 0.60 6.48 -13.67
C ASN A 4 -0.24 6.98 -12.47
N ILE A 5 0.25 6.69 -11.27
CA ILE A 5 -0.26 7.24 -10.00
C ILE A 5 -0.45 8.76 -10.19
N SER A 6 -1.60 9.31 -9.79
CA SER A 6 -1.90 10.73 -9.99
C SER A 6 -0.75 11.59 -9.45
N GLY A 7 -0.28 12.56 -10.24
CA GLY A 7 0.90 13.36 -9.90
C GLY A 7 0.82 13.98 -8.50
N GLY A 8 -0.38 14.38 -8.07
CA GLY A 8 -0.65 14.90 -6.73
C GLY A 8 -0.40 13.92 -5.57
N ARG A 9 -0.66 12.61 -5.76
CA ARG A 9 -0.36 11.60 -4.74
C ARG A 9 1.13 11.38 -4.59
N LYS A 10 1.83 11.32 -5.73
CA LYS A 10 3.28 11.15 -5.76
C LYS A 10 3.97 12.34 -5.09
N THR A 11 3.57 13.57 -5.40
CA THR A 11 4.14 14.77 -4.76
C THR A 11 3.86 14.81 -3.27
N ALA A 12 2.63 14.52 -2.81
CA ALA A 12 2.31 14.45 -1.39
C ALA A 12 3.17 13.42 -0.65
N PHE A 13 3.35 12.23 -1.23
CA PHE A 13 4.19 11.18 -0.65
C PHE A 13 5.66 11.61 -0.52
N TYR A 14 6.27 12.17 -1.56
CA TYR A 14 7.67 12.61 -1.51
C TYR A 14 7.86 13.83 -0.60
N LEU A 15 6.91 14.77 -0.60
CA LEU A 15 6.96 15.96 0.24
C LEU A 15 6.83 15.59 1.73
N GLY A 16 5.89 14.69 2.08
CA GLY A 16 5.77 14.13 3.42
C GLY A 16 7.03 13.37 3.85
N THR A 17 7.64 12.61 2.93
CA THR A 17 8.89 11.88 3.21
C THR A 17 10.06 12.84 3.44
N ALA A 18 10.19 13.91 2.65
CA ALA A 18 11.21 14.94 2.83
C ALA A 18 11.04 15.68 4.16
N LEU A 19 9.80 16.04 4.54
CA LEU A 19 9.49 16.66 5.83
C LEU A 19 9.84 15.75 7.01
N MET A 20 9.52 14.45 6.92
CA MET A 20 9.94 13.48 7.94
C MET A 20 11.46 13.38 8.05
N ALA A 21 12.18 13.33 6.92
CA ALA A 21 13.64 13.25 6.92
C ALA A 21 14.27 14.48 7.57
N ILE A 22 13.79 15.68 7.24
CA ILE A 22 14.25 16.94 7.86
C ILE A 22 13.93 16.94 9.36
N GLY A 23 12.71 16.57 9.75
CA GLY A 23 12.31 16.50 11.15
C GLY A 23 13.14 15.50 11.95
N LEU A 24 13.45 14.34 11.36
CA LEU A 24 14.33 13.33 11.96
C LEU A 24 15.76 13.83 12.13
N LEU A 25 16.32 14.52 11.13
CA LEU A 25 17.63 15.12 11.22
C LEU A 25 17.69 16.20 12.32
N LEU A 26 16.66 17.06 12.40
CA LEU A 26 16.55 18.07 13.45
C LEU A 26 16.43 17.43 14.83
N PHE A 27 15.65 16.36 14.97
CA PHE A 27 15.52 15.62 16.21
C PHE A 27 16.84 14.92 16.60
N LEU A 28 17.50 14.22 15.69
CA LEU A 28 18.79 13.57 15.95
C LEU A 28 19.88 14.59 16.31
N SER A 29 19.82 15.80 15.74
CA SER A 29 20.77 16.86 16.06
C SER A 29 20.78 17.25 17.55
N THR A 30 19.70 17.02 18.29
CA THR A 30 19.67 17.30 19.73
C THR A 30 20.53 16.32 20.52
N PHE A 31 20.59 15.06 20.12
CA PHE A 31 21.45 14.05 20.74
C PHE A 31 22.92 14.29 20.42
N PHE A 32 23.23 14.69 19.18
CA PHE A 32 24.58 15.10 18.81
C PHE A 32 25.05 16.32 19.61
N SER A 33 24.17 17.31 19.80
CA SER A 33 24.49 18.50 20.61
C SER A 33 24.76 18.10 22.07
N ALA A 34 23.88 17.31 22.68
CA ALA A 34 24.05 16.82 24.05
C ALA A 34 25.31 15.96 24.24
N ALA A 35 25.66 15.12 23.25
CA ALA A 35 26.87 14.29 23.29
C ALA A 35 28.16 15.12 23.19
N MET A 36 28.18 16.19 22.39
CA MET A 36 29.33 17.09 22.28
C MET A 36 29.50 17.96 23.53
N ASP A 37 28.40 18.42 24.15
CA ASP A 37 28.46 19.21 25.39
C ASP A 37 29.00 18.39 26.58
N TRP A 38 28.68 17.09 26.67
CA TRP A 38 29.24 16.20 27.70
C TRP A 38 30.78 16.05 27.58
N GLY A 39 31.33 16.19 26.36
CA GLY A 39 32.76 16.00 26.08
C GLY A 39 33.62 17.26 26.15
N GLY A 40 33.04 18.47 26.21
CA GLY A 40 33.81 19.70 26.08
C GLY A 40 33.11 20.96 26.57
N GLY A 41 33.27 21.27 27.87
CA GLY A 41 33.12 22.63 28.41
C GLY A 41 31.75 22.96 29.01
N PHE A 42 31.60 22.69 30.31
CA PHE A 42 30.57 23.28 31.19
C PHE A 42 30.72 24.80 31.30
N GLY A 43 30.36 25.58 30.27
CA GLY A 43 30.65 27.02 30.30
C GLY A 43 29.96 27.93 29.29
N ARG A 44 28.93 27.50 28.56
CA ARG A 44 28.17 28.39 27.67
C ARG A 44 26.70 28.39 28.03
N ASP A 45 26.22 29.52 28.54
CA ASP A 45 24.82 29.97 28.65
C ASP A 45 23.76 28.85 28.63
N SER A 46 23.65 28.13 29.76
CA SER A 46 22.78 26.97 29.97
C SER A 46 21.32 27.20 29.54
N GLU A 47 20.82 28.43 29.67
CA GLU A 47 19.45 28.77 29.29
C GLU A 47 19.22 28.81 27.77
N SER A 48 20.17 29.37 27.01
CA SER A 48 20.05 29.50 25.55
C SER A 48 20.21 28.14 24.85
N GLN A 49 21.12 27.32 25.36
CA GLN A 49 21.37 25.97 24.85
C GLN A 49 20.18 25.05 25.10
N SER A 50 19.61 25.09 26.32
CA SER A 50 18.40 24.33 26.69
C SER A 50 17.19 24.71 25.83
N ARG A 51 16.94 26.01 25.62
CA ARG A 51 15.85 26.48 24.75
C ARG A 51 16.03 25.99 23.31
N SER A 52 17.24 26.09 22.75
CA SER A 52 17.51 25.67 21.37
C SER A 52 17.35 24.15 21.16
N MET A 53 17.78 23.34 22.13
CA MET A 53 17.57 21.89 22.11
C MET A 53 16.09 21.55 22.19
N MET A 54 15.35 22.22 23.07
CA MET A 54 13.92 22.00 23.25
C MET A 54 13.13 22.35 21.98
N PHE A 55 13.41 23.50 21.36
CA PHE A 55 12.78 23.89 20.09
C PHE A 55 13.11 22.93 18.94
N ARG A 56 14.35 22.44 18.84
CA ARG A 56 14.73 21.45 17.82
C ARG A 56 14.08 20.09 18.07
N ALA A 57 13.96 19.66 19.31
CA ALA A 57 13.33 18.40 19.68
C ALA A 57 11.83 18.41 19.35
N PHE A 58 11.09 19.40 19.88
CA PHE A 58 9.65 19.51 19.63
C PHE A 58 9.34 19.87 18.17
N GLY A 59 10.12 20.77 17.57
CA GLY A 59 9.98 21.13 16.16
C GLY A 59 10.27 19.94 15.23
N GLY A 60 11.30 19.16 15.53
CA GLY A 60 11.63 17.93 14.80
C GLY A 60 10.51 16.89 14.92
N MET A 61 10.01 16.64 16.13
CA MET A 61 8.89 15.72 16.37
C MET A 61 7.60 16.16 15.64
N ALA A 62 7.28 17.45 15.68
CA ALA A 62 6.13 18.01 14.97
C ALA A 62 6.26 17.82 13.45
N LEU A 63 7.45 18.09 12.89
CA LEU A 63 7.73 17.87 11.46
C LEU A 63 7.62 16.39 11.07
N ILE A 64 8.09 15.48 11.92
CA ILE A 64 7.93 14.02 11.70
C ILE A 64 6.44 13.66 11.71
N GLY A 65 5.66 14.14 12.67
CA GLY A 65 4.23 13.87 12.76
C GLY A 65 3.44 14.38 11.55
N VAL A 66 3.68 15.64 11.16
CA VAL A 66 3.05 16.25 9.98
C VAL A 66 3.49 15.54 8.69
N GLY A 67 4.78 15.24 8.56
CA GLY A 67 5.32 14.50 7.41
C GLY A 67 4.73 13.09 7.31
N ALA A 68 4.57 12.38 8.43
CA ALA A 68 3.97 11.05 8.48
C ALA A 68 2.49 11.09 8.04
N PHE A 69 1.75 12.09 8.50
CA PHE A 69 0.36 12.29 8.10
C PHE A 69 0.24 12.53 6.59
N ILE A 70 0.98 13.50 6.05
CA ILE A 70 0.97 13.84 4.61
C ILE A 70 1.38 12.62 3.77
N ARG A 71 2.43 11.89 4.19
CA ARG A 71 2.87 10.68 3.51
C ARG A 71 1.80 9.59 3.54
N GLY A 72 1.11 9.43 4.67
CA GLY A 72 0.01 8.47 4.83
C GLY A 72 -1.14 8.75 3.87
N VAL A 73 -1.54 10.01 3.74
CA VAL A 73 -2.56 10.47 2.77
C VAL A 73 -2.07 10.28 1.33
N GLY A 74 -0.80 10.59 1.03
CA GLY A 74 -0.22 10.37 -0.29
C GLY A 74 -0.16 8.89 -0.71
N ALA A 75 0.10 7.99 0.26
CA ALA A 75 0.18 6.55 0.02
C ALA A 75 -1.19 5.90 -0.14
N ARG A 76 -2.15 6.21 0.74
CA ARG A 76 -3.47 5.55 0.77
C ARG A 76 -4.58 6.35 0.08
N GLY A 77 -4.29 7.55 -0.40
CA GLY A 77 -5.30 8.48 -0.88
C GLY A 77 -6.15 9.08 0.25
N LEU A 78 -6.98 10.07 -0.09
CA LEU A 78 -7.87 10.73 0.89
C LEU A 78 -8.92 9.78 1.44
N ALA A 79 -9.41 8.86 0.60
CA ALA A 79 -10.40 7.87 1.01
C ALA A 79 -9.78 6.74 1.84
N GLY A 80 -8.63 6.20 1.41
CA GLY A 80 -7.93 5.15 2.14
C GLY A 80 -7.20 5.61 3.41
N SER A 81 -7.07 6.92 3.64
CA SER A 81 -6.57 7.48 4.91
C SER A 81 -7.68 7.83 5.91
N GLY A 82 -8.95 7.66 5.54
CA GLY A 82 -10.10 7.95 6.40
C GLY A 82 -10.43 9.44 6.53
N VAL A 83 -9.79 10.31 5.73
CA VAL A 83 -10.09 11.76 5.68
C VAL A 83 -11.44 12.00 4.98
N VAL A 84 -11.75 11.19 3.96
CA VAL A 84 -13.03 11.18 3.28
C VAL A 84 -13.58 9.76 3.32
N LEU A 85 -14.83 9.57 3.76
CA LEU A 85 -15.47 8.26 3.83
C LEU A 85 -16.28 8.04 2.55
N ASP A 86 -15.62 7.53 1.52
CA ASP A 86 -16.26 7.03 0.31
C ASP A 86 -15.75 5.60 0.03
N PRO A 87 -16.61 4.57 0.16
CA PRO A 87 -16.21 3.18 0.02
C PRO A 87 -15.76 2.83 -1.41
N GLU A 88 -16.37 3.39 -2.45
CA GLU A 88 -15.97 3.14 -3.84
C GLU A 88 -14.63 3.80 -4.15
N GLN A 89 -14.42 5.01 -3.62
CA GLN A 89 -13.17 5.74 -3.77
C GLN A 89 -12.04 5.06 -2.98
N ALA A 90 -12.32 4.47 -1.82
CA ALA A 90 -11.35 3.70 -1.03
C ALA A 90 -10.89 2.44 -1.78
N GLU A 91 -11.79 1.73 -2.45
CA GLU A 91 -11.43 0.58 -3.28
C GLU A 91 -10.47 0.96 -4.39
N LYS A 92 -10.77 2.03 -5.15
CA LYS A 92 -9.87 2.56 -6.20
C LYS A 92 -8.52 3.04 -5.65
N ASP A 93 -8.50 3.56 -4.43
CA ASP A 93 -7.30 4.04 -3.78
C ASP A 93 -6.38 2.92 -3.28
N LEU A 94 -6.97 1.78 -2.92
CA LEU A 94 -6.27 0.59 -2.44
C LEU A 94 -5.97 -0.43 -3.56
N GLU A 95 -6.65 -0.36 -4.71
CA GLU A 95 -6.49 -1.27 -5.85
C GLU A 95 -5.02 -1.54 -6.27
N PRO A 96 -4.11 -0.53 -6.28
CA PRO A 96 -2.71 -0.79 -6.59
C PRO A 96 -2.02 -1.69 -5.57
N PHE A 97 -2.34 -1.52 -4.28
CA PHE A 97 -1.74 -2.29 -3.19
C PHE A 97 -2.35 -3.68 -3.10
N SER A 98 -3.66 -3.84 -3.28
CA SER A 98 -4.32 -5.15 -3.28
C SER A 98 -3.85 -6.01 -4.45
N ARG A 99 -3.64 -5.43 -5.63
CA ARG A 99 -3.09 -6.13 -6.79
C ARG A 99 -1.64 -6.58 -6.57
N MET A 100 -0.79 -5.72 -5.97
CA MET A 100 0.58 -6.11 -5.63
C MET A 100 0.62 -7.19 -4.54
N ALA A 101 -0.21 -7.08 -3.50
CA ALA A 101 -0.32 -8.10 -2.46
C ALA A 101 -0.82 -9.44 -3.02
N GLY A 102 -1.81 -9.42 -3.91
CA GLY A 102 -2.31 -10.63 -4.57
C GLY A 102 -1.24 -11.34 -5.41
N GLY A 103 -0.42 -10.59 -6.15
CA GLY A 103 0.72 -11.14 -6.89
C GLY A 103 1.73 -11.84 -5.97
N MET A 104 2.13 -11.17 -4.87
CA MET A 104 3.09 -11.76 -3.91
C MET A 104 2.54 -13.02 -3.22
N VAL A 105 1.24 -13.06 -2.92
CA VAL A 105 0.59 -14.26 -2.35
C VAL A 105 0.54 -15.38 -3.38
N GLN A 106 0.24 -15.06 -4.63
CA GLN A 106 0.22 -16.03 -5.72
C GLN A 106 1.61 -16.63 -5.97
N ASP A 107 2.67 -15.82 -5.93
CA ASP A 107 4.05 -16.27 -6.06
C ASP A 107 4.43 -17.28 -4.95
N VAL A 108 4.00 -17.05 -3.71
CA VAL A 108 4.25 -17.96 -2.58
C VAL A 108 3.44 -19.25 -2.69
N LEU A 109 2.21 -19.18 -3.20
CA LEU A 109 1.36 -20.35 -3.42
C LEU A 109 1.88 -21.23 -4.55
N GLU A 110 2.37 -20.62 -5.64
CA GLU A 110 3.05 -21.35 -6.73
C GLU A 110 4.33 -22.04 -6.21
N GLU A 111 5.14 -21.38 -5.38
CA GLU A 111 6.34 -21.99 -4.78
C GLU A 111 6.00 -23.14 -3.81
N ALA A 112 4.85 -23.06 -3.12
CA ALA A 112 4.40 -24.10 -2.20
C ALA A 112 3.66 -25.27 -2.88
N ASP A 113 3.48 -25.23 -4.22
CA ASP A 113 2.65 -26.16 -5.00
C ASP A 113 1.21 -26.27 -4.47
N ILE A 114 0.70 -25.19 -3.88
CA ILE A 114 -0.67 -25.10 -3.35
C ILE A 114 -1.52 -24.36 -4.38
N ASP A 115 -2.15 -25.10 -5.29
CA ASP A 115 -3.10 -24.53 -6.23
C ASP A 115 -4.45 -24.26 -5.53
N LEU A 116 -4.75 -22.98 -5.26
CA LEU A 116 -6.03 -22.56 -4.70
C LEU A 116 -7.17 -22.51 -5.73
N GLY A 117 -7.03 -23.15 -6.90
CA GLY A 117 -8.14 -23.36 -7.83
C GLY A 117 -8.65 -22.07 -8.48
N GLY A 118 -7.78 -21.08 -8.65
CA GLY A 118 -8.11 -19.76 -9.21
C GLY A 118 -8.34 -19.75 -10.73
N ARG A 119 -8.02 -20.83 -11.44
CA ARG A 119 -8.52 -21.04 -12.79
C ARG A 119 -9.85 -21.75 -12.64
N SER A 120 -10.97 -21.02 -12.84
CA SER A 120 -12.22 -21.68 -13.20
C SER A 120 -11.89 -22.53 -14.44
N GLU A 121 -11.71 -23.83 -14.25
CA GLU A 121 -11.45 -24.76 -15.33
C GLU A 121 -12.60 -24.55 -16.31
N LYS A 122 -12.29 -24.05 -17.50
CA LYS A 122 -13.31 -23.76 -18.51
C LYS A 122 -13.79 -25.12 -19.01
N VAL A 123 -14.77 -25.69 -18.32
CA VAL A 123 -15.42 -26.92 -18.75
C VAL A 123 -16.16 -26.60 -20.04
N VAL A 124 -15.63 -27.06 -21.17
CA VAL A 124 -16.29 -26.93 -22.46
C VAL A 124 -17.46 -27.90 -22.46
N MET A 125 -18.67 -27.37 -22.64
CA MET A 125 -19.90 -28.15 -22.69
C MET A 125 -20.51 -28.05 -24.09
N ILE A 126 -20.99 -29.17 -24.62
CA ILE A 126 -21.64 -29.24 -25.93
C ILE A 126 -23.14 -29.07 -25.74
N LYS A 127 -23.73 -28.09 -26.43
CA LYS A 127 -25.17 -27.85 -26.40
C LYS A 127 -25.89 -28.69 -27.46
N CYS A 128 -26.83 -29.53 -27.03
CA CYS A 128 -27.68 -30.31 -27.94
C CYS A 128 -28.56 -29.40 -28.79
N GLN A 129 -28.54 -29.55 -30.12
CA GLN A 129 -29.37 -28.76 -31.03
C GLN A 129 -30.87 -29.10 -30.93
N ALA A 130 -31.23 -30.28 -30.43
CA ALA A 130 -32.62 -30.74 -30.40
C ALA A 130 -33.38 -30.43 -29.10
N CYS A 131 -32.70 -30.44 -27.96
CA CYS A 131 -33.32 -30.20 -26.64
C CYS A 131 -32.66 -29.06 -25.83
N ALA A 132 -31.59 -28.44 -26.38
CA ALA A 132 -30.83 -27.37 -25.74
C ALA A 132 -30.08 -27.74 -24.43
N THR A 133 -30.09 -29.00 -24.00
CA THR A 133 -29.32 -29.49 -22.85
C THR A 133 -27.81 -29.41 -23.11
N LEU A 134 -27.04 -29.08 -22.07
CA LEU A 134 -25.58 -29.08 -22.06
C LEU A 134 -25.05 -30.47 -21.71
N ASN A 135 -24.11 -30.98 -22.50
CA ASN A 135 -23.49 -32.30 -22.33
C ASN A 135 -21.96 -32.14 -22.25
N GLU A 136 -21.28 -33.12 -21.65
CA GLU A 136 -19.82 -33.10 -21.49
C GLU A 136 -19.09 -33.28 -22.84
N ASP A 137 -17.92 -32.65 -22.99
CA ASP A 137 -17.05 -32.74 -24.17
C ASP A 137 -16.54 -34.18 -24.35
N GLY A 138 -17.14 -34.91 -25.30
CA GLY A 138 -16.93 -36.34 -25.51
C GLY A 138 -18.23 -37.16 -25.61
N SER A 139 -19.37 -36.56 -25.25
CA SER A 139 -20.68 -37.19 -25.44
C SER A 139 -21.03 -37.25 -26.94
N ARG A 140 -21.24 -38.45 -27.48
CA ARG A 140 -21.74 -38.64 -28.86
C ARG A 140 -23.26 -38.51 -28.97
N PHE A 141 -23.97 -38.79 -27.88
CA PHE A 141 -25.42 -38.73 -27.79
C PHE A 141 -25.83 -37.88 -26.59
N CYS A 142 -26.97 -37.20 -26.72
CA CYS A 142 -27.51 -36.37 -25.67
C CYS A 142 -28.00 -37.22 -24.50
N GLN A 143 -27.59 -36.89 -23.28
CA GLN A 143 -27.93 -37.63 -22.06
C GLN A 143 -29.42 -37.52 -21.68
N GLU A 144 -30.13 -36.52 -22.20
CA GLU A 144 -31.56 -36.29 -21.98
C GLU A 144 -32.43 -36.89 -23.10
N CYS A 145 -32.18 -36.49 -24.35
CA CYS A 145 -33.09 -36.81 -25.47
C CYS A 145 -32.60 -37.93 -26.39
N GLY A 146 -31.39 -38.47 -26.16
CA GLY A 146 -30.81 -39.58 -26.92
C GLY A 146 -30.42 -39.28 -28.38
N LYS A 147 -30.61 -38.04 -28.85
CA LYS A 147 -30.19 -37.62 -30.21
C LYS A 147 -28.68 -37.37 -30.26
N GLU A 148 -28.10 -37.56 -31.44
CA GLU A 148 -26.69 -37.26 -31.71
C GLU A 148 -26.42 -35.76 -31.48
N LEU A 149 -25.28 -35.46 -30.84
CA LEU A 149 -24.92 -34.11 -30.35
C LEU A 149 -24.22 -33.25 -31.41
#